data_AF-A0A924NPF5-F1
#
_entry.id   AF-A0A924NPF5-F1
#
_cell.length_a   1.000
_cell.length_b   1.000
_cell.length_c   1.000
_cell.angle_alpha   90.00
_cell.angle_beta   90.00
_cell.angle_gamma   90.00
#
_symmetry.space_group_name_H-M   'P 1'
#
loop_
_entity.id
_entity.type
_entity.pdbx_description
1 polymer ?
#
loop_
_entity_poly.entity_id
_entity_poly.type
_entity_poly.pdbx_seq_one_letter_code
_entity_poly.pdbx_strand_id
1 'polypeptide(L)' 'MTTDTRDLDSPPLDAPPVDCLLVVSFGGPEGPDDVLPFMENVTRGRGIPPERLREVSGHYLDVFGGVSPINEQCRQL' A
#
# COMPACT_ATOMS: atom_id res chain seq x y z
N MET A 1 19.97 -12.36 -35.79
CA MET A 1 20.15 -11.24 -34.85
C MET A 1 18.83 -11.07 -34.13
N THR A 2 18.60 -11.86 -33.08
CA THR A 2 17.36 -11.85 -32.30
C THR A 2 17.82 -11.87 -30.86
N THR A 3 17.88 -10.70 -30.22
CA THR A 3 18.10 -10.60 -28.79
C THR A 3 16.84 -11.13 -28.12
N ASP A 4 16.98 -12.29 -27.47
CA ASP A 4 15.94 -12.91 -26.68
C ASP A 4 15.70 -12.05 -25.43
N THR A 5 14.58 -11.34 -25.39
CA THR A 5 14.20 -10.38 -24.33
C THR A 5 13.77 -11.07 -23.03
N ARG A 6 14.12 -12.34 -22.80
CA ARG A 6 13.59 -13.17 -21.70
C ARG A 6 14.47 -13.28 -20.45
N ASP A 7 15.63 -12.64 -20.40
CA ASP A 7 16.64 -12.93 -19.37
C ASP A 7 16.87 -11.84 -18.31
N LEU A 8 15.90 -10.93 -18.10
CA LEU A 8 16.01 -9.91 -17.06
C LEU A 8 15.49 -10.38 -15.68
N ASP A 9 14.87 -11.55 -15.60
CA ASP A 9 14.26 -12.11 -14.38
C ASP A 9 14.93 -13.42 -13.91
N SER A 10 15.95 -13.89 -14.63
CA SER A 10 16.73 -15.06 -14.23
C SER A 10 17.63 -14.66 -13.05
N PRO A 11 17.45 -15.21 -11.83
CA PRO A 11 18.39 -14.95 -10.76
C PRO A 11 19.78 -15.39 -11.22
N PRO A 12 20.86 -14.68 -10.84
CA PRO A 12 22.21 -15.12 -11.16
C PRO A 12 22.35 -16.56 -10.68
N LEU A 13 22.85 -17.44 -11.57
CA LEU A 13 22.99 -18.89 -11.33
C LEU A 13 23.75 -19.23 -10.02
N ASP A 14 24.46 -18.25 -9.44
CA ASP A 14 25.27 -18.35 -8.23
C ASP A 14 24.81 -17.41 -7.10
N ALA A 15 23.55 -16.93 -7.11
CA ALA A 15 23.02 -16.16 -5.99
C ALA A 15 22.99 -17.00 -4.70
N PRO A 16 23.43 -16.46 -3.54
CA PRO A 16 23.26 -17.16 -2.28
C PRO A 16 21.77 -17.42 -2.00
N PRO A 17 21.42 -18.52 -1.31
CA PRO A 17 20.03 -18.81 -0.95
C PRO A 17 19.36 -17.63 -0.22
N VAL A 18 18.10 -17.35 -0.54
CA VAL A 18 17.32 -16.34 0.19
C VAL A 18 16.91 -16.91 1.54
N ASP A 19 17.41 -16.30 2.62
CA ASP A 19 17.06 -16.73 3.98
C ASP A 19 15.62 -16.32 4.37
N CYS A 20 15.17 -15.14 3.93
CA CYS A 20 13.85 -14.58 4.25
C CYS A 20 13.31 -13.65 3.14
N LEU A 21 11.99 -13.55 3.06
CA LEU A 21 11.27 -12.54 2.28
C LEU A 21 10.54 -11.58 3.23
N LEU A 22 10.66 -10.26 2.99
CA LEU A 22 9.87 -9.24 3.67
C LEU A 22 8.82 -8.69 2.71
N VAL A 23 7.55 -8.97 3.00
CA VAL A 23 6.41 -8.37 2.29
C VAL A 23 5.91 -7.18 3.11
N VAL A 24 5.88 -6.01 2.48
CA VAL A 24 5.35 -4.77 3.06
C VAL A 24 4.39 -4.12 2.08
N SER A 25 3.29 -3.60 2.61
CA SER A 25 2.35 -2.78 1.88
C SER A 25 2.22 -1.41 2.55
N PHE A 26 1.55 -0.50 1.87
CA PHE A 26 1.26 0.82 2.43
C PHE A 26 0.33 0.75 3.66
N GLY A 27 -0.52 -0.29 3.74
CA GLY A 27 -1.61 -0.40 4.71
C GLY A 27 -2.76 0.56 4.43
N GLY A 28 -3.68 0.64 5.38
CA GLY A 28 -4.83 1.53 5.35
C GLY A 28 -5.61 1.51 6.66
N PRO A 29 -6.65 2.34 6.78
CA PRO A 29 -7.50 2.36 7.98
C PRO A 29 -8.14 1.00 8.26
N GLU A 30 -8.23 0.60 9.53
CA GLU A 30 -8.91 -0.65 9.97
C GLU A 30 -10.36 -0.38 10.40
N GLY A 31 -10.81 0.88 10.34
CA GLY A 31 -12.16 1.30 10.67
C GLY A 31 -12.40 2.79 10.40
N PRO A 32 -13.65 3.26 10.56
CA PRO A 32 -14.05 4.63 10.23
C PRO A 32 -13.30 5.69 11.05
N ASP A 33 -13.00 5.40 12.31
CA ASP A 33 -12.26 6.30 13.21
C ASP A 33 -10.78 6.44 12.82
N ASP A 34 -10.24 5.50 12.02
CA ASP A 34 -8.85 5.51 11.56
C ASP A 34 -8.66 6.32 10.27
N VAL A 35 -9.74 6.61 9.53
CA VAL A 35 -9.65 7.21 8.19
C VAL A 35 -8.97 8.57 8.22
N LEU A 36 -9.45 9.48 9.08
CA LEU A 36 -8.87 10.82 9.20
C LEU A 36 -7.43 10.80 9.73
N PRO A 37 -7.10 10.09 10.83
CA PRO A 37 -5.72 9.92 11.29
C PRO A 37 -4.79 9.36 10.21
N PHE A 38 -5.25 8.39 9.42
CA PHE A 38 -4.48 7.83 8.32
C PHE A 38 -4.22 8.89 7.24
N MET A 39 -5.26 9.62 6.80
CA MET A 39 -5.14 10.68 5.79
C MET A 39 -4.19 11.81 6.24
N GLU A 40 -4.27 12.24 7.49
CA GLU A 40 -3.35 13.22 8.07
C GLU A 40 -1.90 12.73 8.09
N ASN A 41 -1.67 11.45 8.42
CA ASN A 41 -0.34 10.87 8.45
C ASN A 41 0.27 10.76 7.04
N VAL A 42 -0.49 10.28 6.05
CA VAL A 42 0.02 10.07 4.68
C VAL A 42 0.21 11.37 3.90
N THR A 43 -0.49 12.44 4.29
CA THR A 43 -0.35 13.79 3.70
C THR A 43 0.51 14.74 4.52
N ARG A 44 1.14 14.25 5.60
CA ARG A 44 2.00 15.08 6.45
C ARG A 44 3.06 15.82 5.64
N GLY A 45 3.21 17.11 5.90
CA GLY A 45 4.19 17.97 5.22
C GLY A 45 3.80 18.38 3.79
N ARG A 46 2.61 18.01 3.30
CA ARG A 46 2.12 18.38 1.96
C ARG A 46 1.28 19.66 1.94
N GLY A 47 0.94 20.22 3.11
CA GLY A 47 0.12 21.43 3.21
C GLY A 47 -1.32 21.24 2.73
N ILE A 48 -1.87 20.03 2.84
CA ILE A 48 -3.25 19.76 2.42
C ILE A 48 -4.21 20.43 3.40
N PRO A 49 -5.18 21.23 2.92
CA PRO A 49 -6.15 21.86 3.79
C PRO A 49 -7.04 20.81 4.50
N PRO A 50 -7.38 20.99 5.79
CA PRO A 50 -8.19 20.04 6.56
C PRO A 50 -9.55 19.72 5.94
N GLU A 51 -10.20 20.69 5.31
CA GLU A 51 -11.46 20.50 4.59
C GLU A 51 -11.31 19.52 3.42
N ARG A 52 -10.18 19.55 2.71
CA ARG A 52 -9.91 18.62 1.61
C ARG A 52 -9.62 17.22 2.11
N LEU A 53 -8.93 17.10 3.26
CA LEU A 53 -8.74 15.81 3.92
C LEU A 53 -10.09 15.20 4.31
N ARG A 54 -11.00 15.99 4.88
CA ARG A 54 -12.35 15.52 5.24
C ARG A 54 -13.19 15.13 4.03
N GLU A 55 -13.17 15.95 2.97
CA GLU A 55 -13.87 15.65 1.71
C GLU A 55 -13.43 14.30 1.14
N VAL A 56 -12.12 14.10 1.01
CA VAL A 56 -11.56 12.84 0.47
C VAL A 56 -11.78 11.66 1.42
N SER A 57 -11.72 11.90 2.74
CA SER A 57 -12.00 10.86 3.75
C SER A 57 -13.43 10.36 3.69
N GLY A 58 -14.39 11.19 3.27
CA GLY A 58 -15.79 10.78 3.08
C GLY A 58 -15.93 9.58 2.14
N HIS A 59 -15.10 9.50 1.11
CA HIS A 59 -15.09 8.35 0.20
C HIS A 59 -14.76 7.03 0.90
N TYR A 60 -13.85 7.03 1.88
CA TYR A 60 -13.52 5.82 2.64
C TYR A 60 -14.64 5.45 3.62
N LEU A 61 -15.38 6.43 4.15
CA LEU A 61 -16.49 6.14 5.06
C LEU A 61 -17.67 5.50 4.32
N ASP A 62 -17.98 6.00 3.12
CA ASP A 62 -19.05 5.48 2.27
C ASP A 62 -18.70 4.11 1.65
N VAL A 63 -17.41 3.83 1.47
CA VAL A 63 -16.91 2.65 0.75
C VAL A 63 -16.23 1.68 1.74
N PHE A 64 -16.74 0.46 1.85
CA PHE A 64 -16.25 -0.58 2.79
C PHE A 64 -16.29 -0.19 4.29
N GLY A 65 -17.05 0.85 4.67
CA GLY A 65 -17.27 1.23 6.06
C GLY A 65 -16.03 1.77 6.78
N GLY A 66 -15.13 2.43 6.06
CA GLY A 66 -13.88 2.97 6.61
C GLY A 66 -12.71 1.97 6.63
N VAL A 67 -12.91 0.73 6.21
CA VAL A 67 -11.87 -0.31 6.22
C VAL A 67 -11.19 -0.42 4.86
N SER A 68 -9.86 -0.43 4.85
CA SER A 68 -9.08 -0.64 3.64
C SER A 68 -9.05 -2.13 3.22
N PRO A 69 -9.46 -2.49 1.98
CA PRO A 69 -9.41 -3.88 1.51
C PRO A 69 -8.00 -4.49 1.49
N ILE A 70 -6.95 -3.67 1.42
CA ILE A 70 -5.57 -4.15 1.32
C ILE A 70 -5.08 -4.80 2.62
N ASN A 71 -5.64 -4.43 3.78
CA ASN A 71 -5.19 -4.93 5.08
C ASN A 71 -5.42 -6.44 5.19
N GLU A 72 -6.61 -6.91 4.78
CA GLU A 72 -6.93 -8.33 4.79
C GLU A 72 -6.18 -9.10 3.71
N GLN A 73 -6.03 -8.51 2.51
CA GLN A 73 -5.24 -9.13 1.45
C GLN A 73 -3.79 -9.36 1.90
N CYS A 74 -3.16 -8.39 2.58
CA CYS A 74 -1.81 -8.53 3.09
C CYS A 74 -1.68 -9.56 4.22
N ARG A 75 -2.73 -9.77 5.02
CA ARG A 75 -2.75 -10.83 6.06
C ARG A 75 -2.86 -12.25 5.48
N GLN A 76 -3.35 -12.38 4.26
CA GLN A 76 -3.57 -13.66 3.59
C GLN A 76 -2.39 -14.11 2.71
N LEU A 77 -1.34 -13.30 2.58
CA LEU A 77 -0.10 -13.61 1.85
C LEU A 77 0.92 -14.30 2.77
#